data_AF-A0A2S0KDR2-F1
#
_entry.id   AF-A0A2S0KDR2-F1
#
_cell.length_a   1.000
_cell.length_b   1.000
_cell.length_c   1.000
_cell.angle_alpha   90.00
_cell.angle_beta   90.00
_cell.angle_gamma   90.00
#
_symmetry.space_group_name_H-M   'P 1'
#
loop_
_entity.id
_entity.type
_entity.pdbx_description
1 polymer ?
#
loop_
_entity_poly.entity_id
_entity_poly.type
_entity_poly.pdbx_seq_one_letter_code
_entity_poly.pdbx_strand_id
1 'polypeptide(L)'
;MLRRHFTALAALAVVLTGCAESSGGSGDDAEVTGEPPTTVPASAPPATRHQAAACHTPPPSGRVTRSGYGLEYRSGSIHAAVRPDGGEQVCVEFAKSGPADPQVPPDTLLFTFAGPKGEGAQVEFETVALTGGRLPPLDNGYVPRVGPLDHPIPARVGISVDGAYYHSGECSLLLTTVTAQGAAGRFDCPRATVRAANPFLPSDDVDYEADDLVEPPPTAALSGWFAVRP
;
A
#
# COMPACT_ATOMS: atom_id res chain seq x y z
N MET A 1 20.26 -49.13 -22.80
CA MET A 1 19.54 -49.74 -23.94
C MET A 1 18.21 -49.02 -24.10
N LEU A 2 17.89 -48.68 -25.34
CA LEU A 2 16.75 -47.88 -25.82
C LEU A 2 15.36 -48.43 -25.42
N ARG A 3 14.39 -47.54 -25.20
CA ARG A 3 13.18 -47.44 -26.05
C ARG A 3 12.41 -46.14 -25.79
N ARG A 4 12.38 -45.27 -26.81
CA ARG A 4 11.39 -44.20 -27.02
C ARG A 4 10.20 -44.79 -27.77
N HIS A 5 8.97 -44.40 -27.44
CA HIS A 5 7.86 -44.42 -28.40
C HIS A 5 7.08 -43.09 -28.35
N PHE A 6 6.70 -42.67 -29.55
CA PHE A 6 6.18 -41.38 -29.98
C PHE A 6 4.63 -41.41 -30.11
N THR A 7 4.04 -40.21 -30.07
CA THR A 7 2.84 -39.71 -30.80
C THR A 7 1.44 -40.30 -30.56
N ALA A 8 0.46 -39.43 -30.31
CA ALA A 8 -0.47 -38.95 -31.35
C ALA A 8 -1.36 -37.79 -30.88
N LEU A 9 -1.44 -36.73 -31.71
CA LEU A 9 -2.46 -35.69 -31.72
C LEU A 9 -3.77 -36.23 -32.32
N ALA A 10 -4.92 -35.80 -31.83
CA ALA A 10 -6.17 -35.82 -32.57
C ALA A 10 -7.01 -34.59 -32.23
N ALA A 11 -7.22 -33.73 -33.23
CA ALA A 11 -8.21 -32.67 -33.23
C ALA A 11 -9.52 -33.22 -33.78
N LEU A 12 -10.66 -32.78 -33.25
CA LEU A 12 -11.93 -32.82 -33.97
C LEU A 12 -12.76 -31.57 -33.62
N ALA A 13 -13.03 -30.77 -34.64
CA ALA A 13 -14.03 -29.71 -34.68
C ALA A 13 -15.34 -30.27 -35.26
N VAL A 14 -16.36 -29.40 -35.39
CA VAL A 14 -17.62 -29.49 -36.19
C VAL A 14 -18.88 -29.85 -35.36
N VAL A 15 -20.08 -29.24 -35.47
CA VAL A 15 -20.67 -28.03 -36.11
C VAL A 15 -22.07 -27.83 -35.49
N LEU A 16 -22.58 -26.59 -35.62
CA LEU A 16 -23.90 -26.00 -35.35
C LEU A 16 -25.17 -26.84 -35.58
N THR A 17 -26.25 -26.44 -34.88
CA THR A 17 -27.69 -26.26 -35.25
C THR A 17 -28.55 -26.59 -34.03
N GLY A 18 -29.47 -25.79 -33.48
CA GLY A 18 -30.34 -24.77 -34.05
C GLY A 18 -31.75 -25.34 -34.18
N CYS A 19 -32.64 -25.07 -33.21
CA CYS A 19 -34.11 -25.09 -33.34
C CYS A 19 -34.76 -24.28 -32.21
N ALA A 20 -35.40 -23.17 -32.58
CA ALA A 20 -36.45 -22.46 -31.84
C ALA A 20 -37.78 -23.26 -31.98
N GLU A 21 -38.72 -23.24 -31.02
CA GLU A 21 -39.94 -22.41 -30.88
C GLU A 21 -40.93 -23.31 -30.08
N SER A 22 -41.97 -22.91 -29.35
CA SER A 22 -42.55 -21.66 -28.87
C SER A 22 -43.68 -22.05 -27.88
N SER A 23 -43.98 -21.24 -26.87
CA SER A 23 -45.35 -21.09 -26.35
C SER A 23 -45.42 -19.85 -25.47
N GLY A 24 -46.31 -18.93 -25.87
CA GLY A 24 -46.43 -17.60 -25.28
C GLY A 24 -47.16 -17.58 -23.94
N GLY A 25 -46.94 -16.47 -23.24
CA GLY A 25 -47.68 -16.06 -22.06
C GLY A 25 -47.29 -14.63 -21.72
N SER A 26 -48.12 -13.68 -22.13
CA SER A 26 -48.02 -12.27 -21.75
C SER A 26 -48.13 -12.12 -20.23
N GLY A 27 -47.12 -11.51 -19.61
CA GLY A 27 -47.15 -11.05 -18.24
C GLY A 27 -46.12 -9.93 -18.09
N ASP A 28 -46.61 -8.70 -17.98
CA ASP A 28 -45.85 -7.52 -17.57
C ASP A 28 -45.15 -7.81 -16.23
N ASP A 29 -43.82 -7.90 -16.24
CA ASP A 29 -42.96 -7.56 -15.12
C ASP A 29 -41.58 -7.21 -15.69
N ALA A 30 -41.39 -5.93 -15.99
CA ALA A 30 -40.07 -5.38 -16.27
C ALA A 30 -39.27 -5.37 -14.96
N GLU A 31 -38.65 -6.51 -14.63
CA GLU A 31 -37.60 -6.58 -13.62
C GLU A 31 -36.38 -5.85 -14.18
N VAL A 32 -36.31 -4.55 -13.89
CA VAL A 32 -35.10 -3.74 -14.05
C VAL A 32 -34.04 -4.39 -13.18
N THR A 33 -33.08 -5.07 -13.83
CA THR A 33 -31.85 -5.56 -13.24
C THR A 33 -31.13 -4.36 -12.63
N GLY A 34 -31.32 -4.17 -11.32
CA GLY A 34 -30.67 -3.13 -10.55
C GLY A 34 -29.16 -3.36 -10.59
N GLU A 35 -28.46 -2.45 -11.23
CA GLU A 35 -27.01 -2.31 -11.11
C GLU A 35 -26.66 -2.25 -9.61
N PRO A 36 -25.68 -3.03 -9.12
CA PRO A 36 -25.32 -3.00 -7.70
C PRO A 36 -24.96 -1.57 -7.32
N PRO A 37 -25.43 -1.04 -6.18
CA PRO A 37 -25.17 0.34 -5.80
C PRO A 37 -23.66 0.56 -5.72
N THR A 38 -23.13 1.38 -6.63
CA THR A 38 -21.78 1.94 -6.54
C THR A 38 -21.69 2.65 -5.21
N THR A 39 -21.08 1.99 -4.23
CA THR A 39 -20.89 2.55 -2.91
C THR A 39 -19.85 3.63 -3.09
N VAL A 40 -20.28 4.90 -3.18
CA VAL A 40 -19.36 6.04 -3.23
C VAL A 40 -18.48 5.93 -1.98
N PRO A 41 -17.15 5.80 -2.12
CA PRO A 41 -16.29 5.71 -0.96
C PRO A 41 -16.48 6.96 -0.11
N ALA A 42 -16.67 6.75 1.20
CA ALA A 42 -16.79 7.86 2.15
C ALA A 42 -15.62 8.83 1.96
N SER A 43 -15.91 10.13 1.84
CA SER A 43 -14.87 11.15 1.71
C SER A 43 -13.89 11.05 2.86
N ALA A 44 -12.60 10.94 2.54
CA ALA A 44 -11.54 10.95 3.53
C ALA A 44 -11.62 12.24 4.38
N PRO A 45 -11.33 12.16 5.69
CA PRO A 45 -11.27 13.34 6.54
C PRO A 45 -10.21 14.34 6.03
N PRO A 46 -10.37 15.65 6.32
CA PRO A 46 -9.45 16.67 5.86
C PRO A 46 -8.02 16.44 6.39
N ALA A 47 -7.02 16.70 5.56
CA ALA A 47 -5.63 16.75 5.99
C ALA A 47 -5.46 17.90 6.97
N THR A 48 -4.86 17.63 8.12
CA THR A 48 -4.65 18.67 9.14
C THR A 48 -3.20 19.14 9.09
N ARG A 49 -2.99 20.45 8.97
CA ARG A 49 -1.65 21.04 9.08
C ARG A 49 -1.31 21.30 10.54
N HIS A 50 -0.08 20.97 10.91
CA HIS A 50 0.44 21.15 12.26
C HIS A 50 1.68 22.03 12.26
N GLN A 51 2.05 22.47 13.46
CA GLN A 51 3.39 23.02 13.72
C GLN A 51 4.46 21.98 13.36
N ALA A 52 5.59 22.43 12.80
CA ALA A 52 6.66 21.55 12.33
C ALA A 52 7.12 20.51 13.38
N ALA A 53 7.13 20.90 14.66
CA ALA A 53 7.51 20.02 15.77
C ALA A 53 6.61 18.78 15.94
N ALA A 54 5.35 18.83 15.51
CA ALA A 54 4.41 17.70 15.68
C ALA A 54 4.89 16.42 14.96
N CYS A 55 5.50 16.58 13.79
CA CYS A 55 6.05 15.47 12.99
C CYS A 55 7.34 14.86 13.58
N HIS A 56 7.90 15.46 14.64
CA HIS A 56 9.09 14.94 15.33
C HIS A 56 8.78 14.32 16.69
N THR A 57 7.51 14.32 17.10
CA THR A 57 7.05 13.70 18.35
C THR A 57 7.39 12.21 18.34
N PRO A 58 7.90 11.63 19.45
CA PRO A 58 8.11 10.19 19.54
C PRO A 58 6.78 9.43 19.41
N PRO A 59 6.67 8.41 18.54
CA PRO A 59 5.48 7.57 18.46
C PRO A 59 5.34 6.68 19.71
N PRO A 60 4.14 6.15 19.97
CA PRO A 60 3.92 5.17 21.03
C PRO A 60 4.84 3.95 20.90
N SER A 61 5.50 3.56 21.99
CA SER A 61 6.43 2.42 22.01
C SER A 61 5.86 1.21 22.76
N GLY A 62 6.30 0.02 22.38
CA GLY A 62 5.83 -1.24 22.93
C GLY A 62 6.59 -2.44 22.35
N ARG A 63 5.95 -3.61 22.37
CA ARG A 63 6.53 -4.83 21.81
C ARG A 63 6.48 -4.78 20.28
N VAL A 64 7.53 -5.26 19.61
CA VAL A 64 7.53 -5.52 18.16
C VAL A 64 7.47 -7.03 17.93
N THR A 65 6.36 -7.49 17.38
CA THR A 65 6.14 -8.88 16.97
C THR A 65 6.77 -9.13 15.61
N ARG A 66 7.46 -10.27 15.44
CA ARG A 66 8.33 -10.55 14.29
C ARG A 66 7.63 -11.37 13.18
N SER A 67 6.31 -11.56 13.26
CA SER A 67 5.54 -12.35 12.28
C SER A 67 5.05 -11.54 11.10
N GLY A 68 4.59 -10.30 11.31
CA GLY A 68 3.85 -9.53 10.30
C GLY A 68 2.44 -10.05 9.99
N TYR A 69 2.10 -11.28 10.38
CA TYR A 69 0.78 -11.90 10.21
C TYR A 69 -0.17 -11.64 11.38
N GLY A 70 -1.47 -11.73 11.10
CA GLY A 70 -2.55 -11.61 12.11
C GLY A 70 -2.70 -10.19 12.64
N LEU A 71 -2.44 -9.20 11.78
CA LEU A 71 -2.53 -7.78 12.09
C LEU A 71 -3.84 -7.24 11.53
N GLU A 72 -4.49 -6.37 12.29
CA GLU A 72 -5.74 -5.73 11.88
C GLU A 72 -5.80 -4.35 12.51
N TYR A 73 -5.71 -3.30 11.69
CA TYR A 73 -5.66 -1.92 12.14
C TYR A 73 -6.62 -1.03 11.34
N ARG A 74 -7.74 -0.64 11.96
CA ARG A 74 -8.80 0.13 11.30
C ARG A 74 -8.66 1.63 11.51
N SER A 75 -7.89 2.04 12.52
CA SER A 75 -7.79 3.44 12.92
C SER A 75 -6.35 3.86 13.19
N GLY A 76 -6.12 5.17 13.24
CA GLY A 76 -4.80 5.75 13.47
C GLY A 76 -4.52 6.94 12.58
N SER A 77 -3.29 7.44 12.64
CA SER A 77 -2.83 8.52 11.79
C SER A 77 -1.33 8.45 11.53
N ILE A 78 -0.91 9.22 10.54
CA ILE A 78 0.48 9.51 10.22
C ILE A 78 0.68 11.03 10.30
N HIS A 79 1.76 11.45 10.95
CA HIS A 79 2.26 12.82 10.90
C HIS A 79 3.50 12.82 10.00
N ALA A 80 3.34 13.44 8.84
CA ALA A 80 4.33 13.46 7.77
C ALA A 80 4.91 14.87 7.61
N ALA A 81 6.22 14.99 7.77
CA ALA A 81 7.00 16.15 7.42
C ALA A 81 7.52 16.01 5.99
N VAL A 82 7.20 17.00 5.15
CA VAL A 82 7.74 17.13 3.79
C VAL A 82 8.55 18.42 3.74
N ARG A 83 9.83 18.31 3.41
CA ARG A 83 10.72 19.45 3.23
C ARG A 83 11.27 19.44 1.80
N PRO A 84 10.63 20.15 0.87
CA PRO A 84 11.17 20.35 -0.47
C PRO A 84 12.55 21.00 -0.43
N ASP A 85 13.41 20.70 -1.40
CA ASP A 85 14.71 21.35 -1.52
C ASP A 85 14.54 22.87 -1.67
N GLY A 86 15.17 23.64 -0.78
CA GLY A 86 15.04 25.10 -0.76
C GLY A 86 13.68 25.62 -0.27
N GLY A 87 12.77 24.74 0.14
CA GLY A 87 11.45 25.07 0.67
C GLY A 87 11.36 24.98 2.21
N GLU A 88 10.26 25.48 2.75
CA GLU A 88 9.91 25.29 4.16
C GLU A 88 9.35 23.88 4.39
N GLN A 89 9.63 23.31 5.56
CA GLN A 89 9.02 22.06 5.97
C GLN A 89 7.54 22.26 6.29
N VAL A 90 6.68 21.44 5.69
CA VAL A 90 5.28 21.32 6.09
C VAL A 90 5.10 20.06 6.92
N CYS A 91 4.25 20.13 7.95
CA CYS A 91 3.85 18.97 8.76
C CYS A 91 2.35 18.74 8.59
N VAL A 92 1.97 17.59 8.07
CA VAL A 92 0.59 17.21 7.77
C VAL A 92 0.20 15.91 8.48
N GLU A 93 -1.06 15.83 8.89
CA GLU A 93 -1.66 14.62 9.44
C GLU A 93 -2.69 14.03 8.47
N PHE A 94 -2.60 12.73 8.24
CA PHE A 94 -3.60 11.95 7.51
C PHE A 94 -4.11 10.79 8.38
N ALA A 95 -5.41 10.52 8.29
CA ALA A 95 -6.02 9.40 8.99
C ALA A 95 -5.76 8.08 8.27
N LYS A 96 -5.66 6.98 9.03
CA LYS A 96 -5.55 5.62 8.49
C LYS A 96 -6.68 5.37 7.49
N SER A 97 -6.31 4.84 6.34
CA SER A 97 -7.23 4.46 5.27
C SER A 97 -6.85 3.08 4.71
N GLY A 98 -7.59 2.60 3.70
CA GLY A 98 -7.33 1.30 3.08
C GLY A 98 -7.62 0.09 3.97
N PRO A 99 -7.10 -1.10 3.60
CA PRO A 99 -7.38 -2.35 4.31
C PRO A 99 -6.97 -2.32 5.79
N ALA A 100 -7.76 -2.99 6.62
CA ALA A 100 -7.42 -3.17 8.03
C ALA A 100 -6.22 -4.10 8.18
N ASP A 101 -6.18 -5.18 7.40
CA ASP A 101 -5.00 -6.03 7.27
C ASP A 101 -3.95 -5.33 6.39
N PRO A 102 -2.79 -4.93 6.95
CA PRO A 102 -1.73 -4.29 6.19
C PRO A 102 -0.98 -5.24 5.22
N GLN A 103 -1.24 -6.55 5.22
CA GLN A 103 -0.53 -7.53 4.38
C GLN A 103 -0.96 -7.52 2.90
N VAL A 104 -0.70 -6.40 2.23
CA VAL A 104 -1.10 -6.19 0.83
C VAL A 104 0.06 -5.50 0.09
N PRO A 105 0.77 -6.16 -0.85
CA PRO A 105 0.64 -7.56 -1.30
C PRO A 105 1.13 -8.58 -0.25
N PRO A 106 0.97 -9.91 -0.50
CA PRO A 106 1.61 -10.93 0.32
C PRO A 106 3.10 -10.64 0.48
N ASP A 107 3.62 -10.84 1.69
CA ASP A 107 5.01 -10.59 2.11
C ASP A 107 5.38 -9.12 2.37
N THR A 108 4.48 -8.17 2.13
CA THR A 108 4.68 -6.75 2.44
C THR A 108 3.71 -6.27 3.49
N LEU A 109 4.11 -5.30 4.31
CA LEU A 109 3.20 -4.51 5.13
C LEU A 109 3.06 -3.11 4.54
N LEU A 110 1.84 -2.77 4.14
CA LEU A 110 1.47 -1.48 3.56
C LEU A 110 0.46 -0.77 4.48
N PHE A 111 0.88 0.38 5.00
CA PHE A 111 0.03 1.28 5.77
C PHE A 111 -0.32 2.48 4.89
N THR A 112 -1.60 2.66 4.58
CA THR A 112 -2.09 3.81 3.81
C THR A 112 -2.86 4.77 4.69
N PHE A 113 -2.72 6.05 4.39
CA PHE A 113 -3.37 7.15 5.09
C PHE A 113 -3.87 8.12 4.02
N ALA A 114 -5.12 8.56 4.11
CA ALA A 114 -5.73 9.40 3.07
C ALA A 114 -6.21 10.73 3.65
N GLY A 115 -6.00 11.77 2.85
CA GLY A 115 -6.61 13.08 3.01
C GLY A 115 -7.57 13.39 1.84
N PRO A 116 -8.12 14.61 1.78
CA PRO A 116 -9.01 15.03 0.72
C PRO A 116 -8.20 15.28 -0.56
N LYS A 117 -8.89 15.32 -1.71
CA LYS A 117 -8.34 15.79 -3.01
C LYS A 117 -7.04 15.08 -3.46
N GLY A 118 -6.90 13.80 -3.14
CA GLY A 118 -5.74 13.02 -3.56
C GLY A 118 -4.46 13.28 -2.76
N GLU A 119 -4.61 13.84 -1.57
CA GLU A 119 -3.55 13.87 -0.55
C GLU A 119 -3.55 12.57 0.25
N GLY A 120 -2.39 12.24 0.82
CA GLY A 120 -2.25 11.03 1.61
C GLY A 120 -0.80 10.64 1.82
N ALA A 121 -0.60 9.53 2.50
CA ALA A 121 0.70 8.94 2.68
C ALA A 121 0.63 7.42 2.72
N GLN A 122 1.71 6.77 2.32
CA GLN A 122 1.89 5.34 2.41
C GLN A 122 3.26 5.01 3.00
N VAL A 123 3.29 4.00 3.87
CA VAL A 123 4.52 3.41 4.42
C VAL A 123 4.49 1.92 4.11
N GLU A 124 5.49 1.45 3.38
CA GLU A 124 5.61 0.09 2.91
C GLU A 124 6.94 -0.51 3.38
N PHE A 125 6.93 -1.74 3.87
CA PHE A 125 8.16 -2.50 4.13
C PHE A 125 7.94 -4.00 4.06
N GLU A 126 9.02 -4.73 3.76
CA GLU A 126 8.98 -6.19 3.64
C GLU A 126 8.76 -6.85 5.01
N THR A 127 7.89 -7.86 5.07
CA THR A 127 7.65 -8.66 6.28
C THR A 127 8.93 -9.35 6.74
N VAL A 128 9.82 -9.75 5.82
CA VAL A 128 11.12 -10.35 6.15
C VAL A 128 12.06 -9.39 6.91
N ALA A 129 11.86 -8.07 6.79
CA ALA A 129 12.58 -7.11 7.61
C ALA A 129 12.19 -7.22 9.10
N LEU A 130 10.96 -7.66 9.38
CA LEU A 130 10.51 -8.01 10.73
C LEU A 130 11.16 -9.28 11.27
N THR A 131 11.95 -10.02 10.51
CA THR A 131 12.73 -11.16 11.04
C THR A 131 14.24 -10.92 10.96
N GLY A 132 14.66 -9.74 10.48
CA GLY A 132 16.07 -9.45 10.20
C GLY A 132 16.61 -10.29 9.04
N GLY A 133 15.78 -10.54 8.02
CA GLY A 133 16.17 -11.34 6.85
C GLY A 133 16.13 -12.85 7.08
N ARG A 134 15.65 -13.31 8.25
CA ARG A 134 15.58 -14.74 8.55
C ARG A 134 14.32 -15.34 7.97
N LEU A 135 14.49 -16.35 7.12
CA LEU A 135 13.37 -17.12 6.57
C LEU A 135 12.60 -17.83 7.69
N PRO A 136 11.29 -18.05 7.52
CA PRO A 136 10.50 -18.88 8.42
C PRO A 136 11.11 -20.30 8.55
N PRO A 137 10.74 -21.05 9.61
CA PRO A 137 11.24 -22.41 9.83
C PRO A 137 11.11 -23.26 8.55
N LEU A 138 12.18 -23.96 8.19
CA LEU A 138 12.11 -25.01 7.19
C LEU A 138 11.55 -26.28 7.88
N ASP A 139 10.99 -27.23 7.12
CA ASP A 139 10.44 -28.51 7.62
C ASP A 139 11.47 -29.44 8.33
N ASN A 140 12.63 -28.90 8.70
CA ASN A 140 13.66 -29.54 9.51
C ASN A 140 13.50 -29.27 11.03
N GLY A 141 12.41 -28.63 11.45
CA GLY A 141 12.11 -28.35 12.86
C GLY A 141 12.97 -27.25 13.49
N TYR A 142 13.80 -26.54 12.70
CA TYR A 142 14.59 -25.42 13.20
C TYR A 142 13.77 -24.13 13.17
N VAL A 143 13.52 -23.55 14.35
CA VAL A 143 12.90 -22.23 14.49
C VAL A 143 13.99 -21.18 14.74
N PRO A 144 14.29 -20.28 13.78
CA PRO A 144 15.29 -19.25 13.99
C PRO A 144 14.87 -18.33 15.15
N ARG A 145 15.75 -18.17 16.14
CA ARG A 145 15.57 -17.14 17.16
C ARG A 145 15.91 -15.78 16.55
N VAL A 146 14.95 -14.87 16.58
CA VAL A 146 15.13 -13.49 16.14
C VAL A 146 15.28 -12.62 17.38
N GLY A 147 16.35 -11.81 17.43
CA GLY A 147 16.55 -10.82 18.49
C GLY A 147 15.55 -9.66 18.42
N PRO A 148 15.62 -8.70 19.36
CA PRO A 148 14.79 -7.49 19.31
C PRO A 148 15.01 -6.72 17.99
N LEU A 149 13.96 -6.02 17.53
CA LEU A 149 14.08 -5.05 16.45
C LEU A 149 14.28 -3.66 17.04
N ASP A 150 15.53 -3.31 17.28
CA ASP A 150 15.97 -2.06 17.91
C ASP A 150 16.67 -1.11 16.94
N HIS A 151 16.74 -1.48 15.66
CA HIS A 151 17.39 -0.73 14.60
C HIS A 151 16.41 -0.45 13.45
N PRO A 152 16.65 0.59 12.65
CA PRO A 152 15.85 0.88 11.48
C PRO A 152 15.89 -0.25 10.45
N ILE A 153 14.75 -0.49 9.80
CA ILE A 153 14.60 -1.37 8.64
C ILE A 153 14.40 -0.56 7.36
N PRO A 154 14.73 -1.11 6.18
CA PRO A 154 14.39 -0.48 4.91
C PRO A 154 12.87 -0.35 4.76
N ALA A 155 12.43 0.78 4.23
CA ALA A 155 11.04 1.04 3.89
C ALA A 155 10.93 1.90 2.63
N ARG A 156 9.74 1.90 2.04
CA ARG A 156 9.33 2.81 0.97
C ARG A 156 8.25 3.72 1.52
N VAL A 157 8.34 5.01 1.22
CA VAL A 157 7.40 6.02 1.69
C VAL A 157 6.96 6.88 0.52
N GLY A 158 5.66 7.06 0.40
CA GLY A 158 5.04 8.00 -0.53
C GLY A 158 4.20 9.00 0.24
N ILE A 159 4.30 10.30 -0.07
CA ILE A 159 3.47 11.35 0.53
C ILE A 159 2.98 12.27 -0.59
N SER A 160 1.67 12.43 -0.70
CA SER A 160 1.01 13.40 -1.58
C SER A 160 0.51 14.57 -0.76
N VAL A 161 1.03 15.76 -1.06
CA VAL A 161 0.66 17.02 -0.40
C VAL A 161 0.78 18.15 -1.39
N ASP A 162 -0.17 19.10 -1.37
CA ASP A 162 -0.13 20.28 -2.23
C ASP A 162 -0.01 19.97 -3.74
N GLY A 163 -0.60 18.84 -4.16
CA GLY A 163 -0.60 18.40 -5.56
C GLY A 163 0.68 17.70 -6.03
N ALA A 164 1.69 17.53 -5.16
CA ALA A 164 2.91 16.81 -5.47
C ALA A 164 2.98 15.48 -4.71
N TYR A 165 3.21 14.38 -5.43
CA TYR A 165 3.46 13.08 -4.82
C TYR A 165 4.97 12.79 -4.75
N TYR A 166 5.53 12.88 -3.55
CA TYR A 166 6.92 12.55 -3.26
C TYR A 166 7.05 11.09 -2.88
N HIS A 167 7.97 10.38 -3.53
CA HIS A 167 8.23 8.97 -3.25
C HIS A 167 9.72 8.70 -3.03
N SER A 168 10.02 7.85 -2.05
CA SER A 168 11.36 7.31 -1.80
C SER A 168 11.29 5.82 -1.50
N GLY A 169 12.18 5.06 -2.13
CA GLY A 169 12.45 3.66 -1.77
C GLY A 169 13.63 3.50 -0.81
N GLU A 170 14.23 4.61 -0.36
CA GLU A 170 15.46 4.66 0.43
C GLU A 170 15.17 5.28 1.81
N CYS A 171 14.18 4.73 2.51
CA CYS A 171 13.80 5.20 3.84
C CYS A 171 14.32 4.25 4.93
N SER A 172 14.72 4.86 6.05
CA SER A 172 14.94 4.16 7.31
C SER A 172 13.67 4.21 8.16
N LEU A 173 13.13 3.06 8.53
CA LEU A 173 11.95 2.93 9.38
C LEU A 173 12.31 2.28 10.71
N LEU A 174 12.18 3.02 11.80
CA LEU A 174 12.27 2.46 13.16
C LEU A 174 10.88 2.11 13.66
N LEU A 175 10.57 0.82 13.78
CA LEU A 175 9.35 0.34 14.40
C LEU A 175 9.47 0.43 15.92
N THR A 176 8.46 1.03 16.55
CA THR A 176 8.42 1.27 18.01
C THR A 176 7.41 0.37 18.71
N THR A 177 6.39 -0.11 18.00
CA THR A 177 5.51 -1.21 18.42
C THR A 177 4.92 -1.88 17.19
N VAL A 178 4.70 -3.20 17.23
CA VAL A 178 3.92 -3.97 16.24
C VAL A 178 3.30 -5.16 16.96
N THR A 179 2.00 -5.12 17.19
CA THR A 179 1.23 -6.15 17.90
C THR A 179 -0.20 -6.15 17.39
N ALA A 180 -1.00 -7.16 17.75
CA ALA A 180 -2.44 -7.13 17.50
C ALA A 180 -3.15 -5.92 18.13
N GLN A 181 -2.55 -5.22 19.10
CA GLN A 181 -3.11 -4.03 19.74
C GLN A 181 -2.70 -2.70 19.08
N GLY A 182 -1.76 -2.74 18.14
CA GLY A 182 -1.32 -1.57 17.39
C GLY A 182 0.09 -1.68 16.83
N ALA A 183 0.34 -0.84 15.83
CA ALA A 183 1.65 -0.63 15.25
C ALA A 183 2.01 0.87 15.25
N ALA A 184 3.27 1.18 15.46
CA ALA A 184 3.78 2.54 15.35
C ALA A 184 5.24 2.53 14.93
N GLY A 185 5.66 3.58 14.24
CA GLY A 185 7.03 3.71 13.76
C GLY A 185 7.36 5.13 13.35
N ARG A 186 8.66 5.39 13.23
CA ARG A 186 9.22 6.64 12.74
C ARG A 186 9.99 6.36 11.46
N PHE A 187 9.76 7.14 10.43
CA PHE A 187 10.49 7.03 9.16
C PHE A 187 11.32 8.29 8.90
N ASP A 188 12.42 8.09 8.18
CA ASP A 188 13.29 9.14 7.67
C ASP A 188 13.75 8.74 6.25
N CYS A 189 13.46 9.60 5.28
CA CYS A 189 13.85 9.46 3.89
C CYS A 189 14.67 10.71 3.52
N PRO A 190 16.00 10.63 3.50
CA PRO A 190 16.85 11.79 3.22
C PRO A 190 16.58 12.43 1.86
N ARG A 191 16.09 11.63 0.91
CA ARG A 191 15.73 12.05 -0.44
C ARG A 191 14.49 11.31 -0.93
N ALA A 192 13.55 12.06 -1.47
CA ALA A 192 12.39 11.62 -2.21
C ALA A 192 12.27 12.46 -3.47
N THR A 193 11.62 11.92 -4.49
CA THR A 193 11.46 12.60 -5.78
C THR A 193 9.99 12.62 -6.16
N VAL A 194 9.56 13.68 -6.84
CA VAL A 194 8.19 13.76 -7.35
C VAL A 194 7.94 12.65 -8.37
N ARG A 195 6.75 12.06 -8.32
CA ARG A 195 6.24 11.06 -9.24
C ARG A 195 4.93 11.54 -9.85
N ALA A 196 4.75 11.30 -11.14
CA ALA A 196 3.50 11.60 -11.83
C ALA A 196 2.35 10.70 -11.35
N ALA A 197 2.62 9.40 -11.17
CA ALA A 197 1.63 8.45 -10.68
C ALA A 197 1.38 8.64 -9.17
N ASN A 198 0.25 9.25 -8.83
CA ASN A 198 -0.22 9.43 -7.45
C ASN A 198 -1.26 8.36 -7.09
N PRO A 199 -0.96 7.41 -6.18
CA PRO A 199 -1.91 6.35 -5.81
C PRO A 199 -3.16 6.88 -5.08
N PHE A 200 -3.12 8.11 -4.54
CA PHE A 200 -4.25 8.76 -3.89
C PHE A 200 -5.14 9.54 -4.87
N LEU A 201 -4.66 9.78 -6.09
CA LEU A 201 -5.38 10.43 -7.17
C LEU A 201 -5.17 9.65 -8.47
N PRO A 202 -5.76 8.45 -8.59
CA PRO A 202 -5.62 7.66 -9.81
C PRO A 202 -6.25 8.43 -10.98
N SER A 203 -5.43 8.85 -11.95
CA SER A 203 -5.90 9.31 -13.25
C SER A 203 -5.82 8.17 -14.26
N ASP A 204 -6.82 8.04 -15.13
CA ASP A 204 -6.79 7.10 -16.25
C ASP A 204 -5.84 7.57 -17.39
N ASP A 205 -5.44 8.85 -17.35
CA ASP A 205 -4.51 9.47 -18.29
C ASP A 205 -3.07 9.39 -17.73
N VAL A 206 -2.36 8.31 -18.05
CA VAL A 206 -0.90 8.23 -17.90
C VAL A 206 -0.28 8.45 -19.29
N ASP A 207 0.25 9.65 -19.52
CA ASP A 207 0.98 9.95 -20.76
C ASP A 207 2.31 9.20 -20.77
N TYR A 208 2.35 8.10 -21.53
CA TYR A 208 3.55 7.28 -21.72
C TYR A 208 4.56 7.88 -22.73
N GLU A 209 4.23 9.02 -23.37
CA GLU A 209 5.01 9.60 -24.48
C GLU A 209 5.62 10.99 -24.19
N ALA A 210 5.81 11.35 -22.92
CA ALA A 210 6.50 12.61 -22.61
C ALA A 210 8.02 12.48 -22.86
N ASP A 211 8.45 13.02 -24.02
CA ASP A 211 9.81 13.04 -24.55
C ASP A 211 10.90 13.54 -23.56
N ASP A 212 12.05 12.87 -23.60
CA ASP A 212 13.18 12.91 -22.66
C ASP A 212 14.06 14.18 -22.74
N LEU A 213 13.52 15.34 -22.36
CA LEU A 213 14.32 16.46 -21.86
C LEU A 213 13.87 16.83 -20.45
N VAL A 214 14.04 15.87 -19.54
CA VAL A 214 13.51 15.93 -18.18
C VAL A 214 14.48 16.70 -17.27
N GLU A 215 14.14 17.94 -16.92
CA GLU A 215 14.71 18.60 -15.75
C GLU A 215 14.59 17.64 -14.55
N PRO A 216 15.63 17.44 -13.72
CA PRO A 216 15.56 16.46 -12.64
C PRO A 216 14.32 16.73 -11.77
N PRO A 217 13.53 15.70 -11.44
CA PRO A 217 12.27 15.91 -10.73
C PRO A 217 12.55 16.61 -9.40
N PRO A 218 11.68 17.53 -8.96
CA PRO A 218 11.83 18.16 -7.66
C PRO A 218 12.06 17.13 -6.56
N THR A 219 12.93 17.45 -5.62
CA THR A 219 13.28 16.54 -4.52
C THR A 219 12.90 17.14 -3.17
N ALA A 220 12.72 16.26 -2.19
CA ALA A 220 12.38 16.61 -0.82
C ALA A 220 12.98 15.61 0.15
N ALA A 221 13.22 16.04 1.39
CA ALA A 221 13.38 15.13 2.51
C ALA A 221 12.00 14.81 3.12
N LEU A 222 11.75 13.55 3.40
CA LEU A 222 10.53 13.09 4.07
C LEU A 222 10.90 12.55 5.45
N SER A 223 10.12 12.88 6.47
CA SER A 223 10.25 12.24 7.78
C SER A 223 8.91 12.24 8.48
N GLY A 224 8.77 11.49 9.56
CA GLY A 224 7.54 11.50 10.31
C GLY A 224 7.35 10.26 11.16
N TRP A 225 6.15 10.12 11.69
CA TRP A 225 5.76 8.97 12.48
C TRP A 225 4.32 8.59 12.21
N PHE A 226 4.00 7.31 12.41
CA PHE A 226 2.63 6.81 12.35
C PHE A 226 2.30 6.00 13.59
N ALA A 227 1.01 5.95 13.91
CA ALA A 227 0.48 5.05 14.93
C ALA A 227 -0.92 4.58 14.51
N VAL A 228 -1.12 3.26 14.52
CA VAL A 228 -2.36 2.61 14.14
C VAL A 228 -2.82 1.62 15.20
N ARG A 229 -4.13 1.38 15.24
CA ARG A 229 -4.81 0.54 16.21
C ARG A 229 -5.92 -0.26 15.52
N PRO A 230 -6.34 -1.39 16.10
CA PRO A 230 -7.51 -2.13 15.67
C PRO A 230 -8.73 -1.26 15.42
#